data_AF-A0A7K2Z8N2-F1
#
_entry.id   AF-A0A7K2Z8N2-F1
#
_cell.length_a   1.000
_cell.length_b   1.000
_cell.length_c   1.000
_cell.angle_alpha   90.00
_cell.angle_beta   90.00
_cell.angle_gamma   90.00
#
_symmetry.space_group_name_H-M   'P 1'
#
loop_
_entity.id
_entity.type
_entity.pdbx_description
1 polymer ?
#
loop_
_entity_poly.entity_id
_entity_poly.type
_entity_poly.pdbx_seq_one_letter_code
_entity_poly.pdbx_strand_id
1 'polypeptide(L)' 'RSVHLEVEGHGGGDWYIALDSPAAVGSPDRAVAQVALDGVEFCQLVAGHISPVEAAAGQEGDREAIRDVLFASASLSRL' A
#
# COMPACT_ATOMS: atom_id res chain seq x y z
N ARG A 1 -1.06 8.42 12.05
CA ARG A 1 -0.33 7.17 11.72
C ARG A 1 -0.34 6.98 10.21
N SER A 2 0.69 6.34 9.66
CA SER A 2 0.83 6.11 8.22
C SER A 2 1.34 4.71 7.91
N VAL A 3 1.06 4.24 6.69
CA VAL A 3 1.75 3.10 6.08
C VAL A 3 2.71 3.64 5.04
N HIS A 4 3.94 3.15 5.06
CA HIS A 4 4.89 3.33 3.98
C HIS A 4 4.59 2.30 2.89
N LEU A 5 4.11 2.77 1.74
CA LEU A 5 3.95 1.96 0.54
C LEU A 5 5.15 2.24 -0.37
N GLU A 6 5.93 1.20 -0.63
CA GLU A 6 7.00 1.20 -1.62
C GLU A 6 6.52 0.44 -2.86
N VAL A 7 6.61 1.06 -4.03
CA VAL A 7 6.45 0.35 -5.30
C VAL A 7 7.80 0.28 -5.95
N GLU A 8 8.30 -0.94 -6.15
CA GLU A 8 9.62 -1.20 -6.70
C GLU A 8 9.60 -1.19 -8.24
N GLY A 9 10.79 -1.06 -8.84
CA GLY A 9 10.96 -1.12 -10.30
C GLY A 9 10.93 0.25 -11.00
N HIS A 10 10.86 0.22 -12.33
CA HIS A 10 10.94 1.44 -13.14
C HIS A 10 9.66 2.29 -13.00
N GLY A 11 9.82 3.52 -12.52
CA GLY A 11 8.67 4.40 -12.24
C GLY A 11 8.01 4.15 -10.88
N GLY A 12 8.64 3.30 -10.04
CA GLY A 12 8.29 3.11 -8.65
C GLY A 12 8.61 4.32 -7.77
N GLY A 13 8.41 4.15 -6.46
CA GLY A 13 8.66 5.20 -5.47
C GLY A 13 8.09 4.89 -4.09
N ASP A 14 8.11 5.93 -3.26
CA ASP A 14 7.72 5.88 -1.85
C ASP A 14 6.50 6.77 -1.60
N TRP A 15 5.47 6.20 -0.97
CA TRP A 15 4.27 6.93 -0.57
C TRP A 15 3.94 6.68 0.90
N TYR A 16 3.56 7.74 1.61
CA TYR A 16 3.09 7.64 2.98
C TYR A 16 1.58 7.87 3.02
N ILE A 17 0.84 6.80 3.26
CA ILE A 17 -0.63 6.80 3.27
C ILE A 17 -1.10 7.06 4.70
N ALA A 18 -1.82 8.15 4.94
CA ALA A 18 -2.39 8.46 6.25
C ALA A 18 -3.58 7.54 6.55
N LEU A 19 -3.66 7.01 7.78
CA LEU A 19 -4.76 6.13 8.21
C LEU A 19 -5.78 6.81 9.13
N ASP A 20 -5.50 8.02 9.62
CA ASP A 20 -6.36 8.66 10.63
C ASP A 20 -7.61 9.29 10.01
N SER A 21 -7.47 9.93 8.85
CA SER A 21 -8.57 10.57 8.13
C SER A 21 -8.19 10.91 6.68
N PRO A 22 -9.15 11.13 5.76
CA PRO A 22 -8.86 11.51 4.37
C PRO A 22 -8.14 12.85 4.20
N ALA A 23 -8.25 13.75 5.19
CA ALA A 23 -7.59 15.06 5.17
C ALA A 23 -6.19 15.04 5.81
N ALA A 24 -5.80 13.92 6.41
CA ALA A 24 -4.49 13.78 7.04
C ALA A 24 -3.39 13.58 5.98
N VAL A 25 -2.21 14.13 6.27
CA VAL A 25 -1.01 13.93 5.44
C VAL A 25 -0.18 12.82 6.07
N GLY A 26 0.20 11.80 5.28
CA GLY A 26 1.07 10.74 5.74
C GLY A 26 2.52 11.24 5.87
N SER A 27 3.25 10.71 6.85
CA SER A 27 4.65 11.07 7.06
C SER A 27 5.51 9.87 7.47
N PRO A 28 6.82 9.89 7.21
CA PRO A 28 7.74 8.85 7.68
C PRO A 28 7.81 8.78 9.21
N ASP A 29 7.79 9.93 9.91
CA ASP A 29 7.90 9.99 11.38
C ASP A 29 6.75 9.28 12.13
N ARG A 30 5.65 8.97 11.42
CA ARG A 30 4.47 8.30 11.96
C ARG A 30 4.14 6.99 11.26
N ALA A 31 5.10 6.45 10.50
CA ALA A 31 4.96 5.16 9.83
C ALA A 31 4.86 4.06 10.89
N VAL A 32 3.79 3.28 10.83
CA VAL A 32 3.55 2.13 11.73
C VAL A 32 3.73 0.79 11.02
N ALA A 33 3.84 0.81 9.70
CA ALA A 33 4.07 -0.35 8.87
C ALA A 33 4.67 0.04 7.52
N GLN A 34 5.34 -0.92 6.87
CA GLN A 34 5.83 -0.84 5.50
C GLN A 34 5.35 -2.03 4.69
N VAL A 35 5.02 -1.79 3.43
CA VAL A 35 4.74 -2.83 2.43
C VAL A 35 5.40 -2.45 1.11
N ALA A 36 6.08 -3.42 0.51
CA ALA A 36 6.71 -3.31 -0.81
C ALA A 36 5.95 -4.16 -1.83
N LEU A 37 5.74 -3.61 -3.04
CA LEU A 37 5.09 -4.26 -4.17
C LEU A 37 5.95 -4.09 -5.42
N ASP A 38 6.08 -5.13 -6.24
CA ASP A 38 6.57 -4.93 -7.61
C ASP A 38 5.60 -4.04 -8.39
N GLY A 39 6.09 -3.20 -9.30
CA GLY A 39 5.26 -2.30 -10.09
C GLY A 39 4.17 -3.00 -10.91
N VAL A 40 4.41 -4.21 -11.42
CA VAL A 40 3.41 -5.01 -12.14
C VAL A 40 2.38 -5.56 -11.17
N GLU A 41 2.81 -6.10 -10.02
CA GLU A 41 1.91 -6.61 -8.98
C GLU A 41 1.03 -5.49 -8.43
N PHE A 42 1.58 -4.30 -8.19
CA PHE A 42 0.80 -3.12 -7.80
C PHE A 42 -0.27 -2.78 -8.85
N CYS A 43 0.10 -2.72 -10.14
CA CYS A 43 -0.85 -2.46 -11.23
C CYS A 43 -1.96 -3.53 -11.30
N GLN A 44 -1.59 -4.81 -11.17
CA GLN A 44 -2.56 -5.91 -11.16
C GLN A 44 -3.48 -5.83 -9.94
N LEU A 45 -2.95 -5.48 -8.76
CA LEU A 45 -3.71 -5.33 -7.53
C LEU A 45 -4.76 -4.22 -7.68
N VAL A 46 -4.35 -3.01 -8.10
CA VAL A 46 -5.28 -1.88 -8.25
C VAL A 46 -6.30 -2.10 -9.36
N ALA A 47 -5.97 -2.93 -10.36
CA ALA A 47 -6.89 -3.39 -11.40
C ALA A 47 -7.81 -4.56 -10.95
N GLY A 48 -7.63 -5.09 -9.74
CA GLY A 48 -8.44 -6.20 -9.21
C GLY A 48 -8.12 -7.56 -9.83
N HIS A 49 -6.93 -7.73 -10.41
CA HIS A 49 -6.49 -8.97 -11.06
C HIS A 49 -5.86 -9.98 -10.11
N ILE A 50 -5.29 -9.53 -9.00
CA ILE A 50 -4.71 -10.38 -7.96
C ILE A 50 -5.28 -10.03 -6.59
N SER A 51 -5.26 -10.98 -5.65
CA SER A 51 -5.76 -10.72 -4.30
C SER A 51 -4.73 -9.93 -3.46
N PRO A 52 -5.18 -9.09 -2.50
CA PRO A 52 -4.32 -8.39 -1.56
C PRO A 52 -3.33 -9.29 -0.80
N VAL A 53 -3.68 -10.55 -0.57
CA VAL A 53 -2.87 -11.52 0.19
C VAL A 53 -1.68 -12.02 -0.64
N GLU A 54 -1.77 -11.95 -1.97
CA GLU A 54 -0.79 -12.48 -2.91
C GLU A 54 0.17 -11.41 -3.45
N ALA A 55 -0.15 -10.12 -3.30
CA ALA A 55 0.52 -9.06 -4.04
C ALA A 55 1.87 -8.60 -3.45
N ALA A 56 2.10 -8.76 -2.13
CA ALA A 56 3.20 -8.07 -1.42
C ALA A 56 4.54 -8.83 -1.45
N ALA A 57 5.56 -8.20 -2.03
CA ALA A 57 6.95 -8.67 -2.07
C ALA A 57 7.64 -8.60 -0.69
N GLY A 58 7.26 -7.63 0.15
CA GLY A 58 7.78 -7.47 1.51
C GLY A 58 6.80 -6.73 2.43
N GLN A 59 6.77 -7.10 3.71
CA GLN A 59 5.86 -6.53 4.72
C GLN A 59 6.53 -6.47 6.10
N GLU A 60 6.41 -5.33 6.78
CA GLU A 60 6.91 -5.13 8.15
C GLU A 60 5.97 -4.23 8.98
N GLY A 61 5.84 -4.53 10.28
CA GLY A 61 5.08 -3.71 11.23
C GLY A 61 3.62 -4.13 11.39
N ASP A 62 2.72 -3.16 11.52
CA ASP A 62 1.29 -3.37 11.77
C ASP A 62 0.59 -4.07 10.58
N ARG A 63 0.33 -5.37 10.73
CA ARG A 63 -0.31 -6.21 9.71
C ARG A 63 -1.73 -5.80 9.36
N GLU A 64 -2.48 -5.25 10.31
CA GLU A 64 -3.84 -4.80 10.04
C GLU A 64 -3.81 -3.54 9.16
N ALA A 65 -2.92 -2.60 9.48
CA ALA A 65 -2.71 -1.42 8.66
C ALA A 65 -2.28 -1.77 7.22
N ILE A 66 -1.37 -2.74 7.05
CA ILE A 66 -0.96 -3.22 5.73
C ILE A 66 -2.14 -3.84 4.99
N ARG A 67 -2.88 -4.74 5.64
CA ARG A 67 -4.06 -5.39 5.04
C ARG A 67 -5.05 -4.34 4.56
N ASP A 68 -5.38 -3.37 5.39
CA ASP A 68 -6.38 -2.34 5.05
C ASP A 68 -5.93 -1.51 3.84
N VAL A 69 -4.64 -1.16 3.75
CA VAL A 69 -4.08 -0.47 2.57
C VAL A 69 -4.16 -1.34 1.31
N LEU A 70 -3.79 -2.62 1.37
CA LEU A 70 -3.84 -3.50 0.20
C LEU A 70 -5.28 -3.73 -0.29
N PHE A 71 -6.24 -3.89 0.64
CA PHE A 71 -7.66 -3.99 0.30
C PHE A 71 -8.22 -2.67 -0.24
N ALA A 72 -7.81 -1.53 0.31
CA ALA A 72 -8.19 -0.21 -0.22
C ALA A 72 -7.66 -0.02 -1.65
N SER A 73 -6.39 -0.36 -1.91
CA SER A 73 -5.80 -0.32 -3.25
C SER A 73 -6.56 -1.21 -4.24
N ALA A 74 -6.90 -2.45 -3.87
CA ALA A 74 -7.69 -3.34 -4.74
C ALA A 74 -9.10 -2.81 -5.03
N SER A 75 -9.67 -2.01 -4.13
CA SER A 75 -11.01 -1.43 -4.30
C SER A 75 -11.08 -0.36 -5.39
N LEU A 76 -9.94 0.22 -5.80
CA LEU A 76 -9.86 1.23 -6.85
C LEU A 76 -10.32 0.71 -8.22
N SER A 77 -10.27 -0.61 -8.44
CA SER A 77 -10.78 -1.29 -9.65
C SER A 77 -12.26 -1.05 -9.93
N ARG A 78 -13.02 -0.51 -8.96
CA ARG A 78 -14.46 -0.29 -9.05
C ARG A 78 -14.86 1.19 -9.11
N LEU A 79 -13.89 2.09 -9.26
CA LEU A 79 -14.13 3.53 -9.51
C LEU A 79 -14.39 3.79 -11.00
#